data_AF-A0A3M1FKJ7-F1
#
_entry.id   AF-A0A3M1FKJ7-F1
#
_cell.length_a   1.000
_cell.length_b   1.000
_cell.length_c   1.000
_cell.angle_alpha   90.00
_cell.angle_beta   90.00
_cell.angle_gamma   90.00
#
_symmetry.space_group_name_H-M   'P 1'
#
loop_
_entity.id
_entity.type
_entity.pdbx_description
1 polymer ?
#
loop_
_entity_poly.entity_id
_entity_poly.type
_entity_poly.pdbx_seq_one_letter_code
_entity_poly.pdbx_strand_id
1 'polypeptide(L)'
;MRCALKPDGANVIYDFRLSHPRNSNAVRIGEREIRRLFPGMALTMRRVTLAPPLARAIAPVSPWLAYTLERALPFLRTHALYLLQADKEK
;
A
#
# COMPACT_ATOMS: atom_id res chain seq x y z
N MET A 1 13.81 -3.68 -12.16
CA MET A 1 14.72 -4.04 -11.04
C MET A 1 14.73 -5.55 -10.91
N ARG A 2 15.83 -6.17 -10.45
CA ARG A 2 15.83 -7.60 -10.09
C ARG A 2 15.59 -7.70 -8.58
N CYS A 3 14.51 -8.37 -8.18
CA CYS A 3 14.28 -8.69 -6.77
C CYS A 3 15.24 -9.80 -6.36
N ALA A 4 16.12 -9.53 -5.40
CA ALA A 4 16.99 -10.54 -4.78
C ALA A 4 16.21 -11.38 -3.75
N LEU A 5 15.10 -11.96 -4.19
CA LEU A 5 14.30 -12.86 -3.37
C LEU A 5 14.80 -14.30 -3.51
N LYS A 6 14.67 -15.07 -2.44
CA LYS A 6 14.73 -16.54 -2.52
C LYS A 6 13.54 -17.06 -3.35
N PRO A 7 13.60 -18.29 -3.88
CA PRO A 7 12.41 -18.99 -4.37
C PRO A 7 11.29 -18.91 -3.32
N ASP A 8 10.05 -18.64 -3.75
CA ASP A 8 8.88 -18.34 -2.89
C ASP A 8 8.97 -17.07 -2.02
N GLY A 9 9.95 -16.20 -2.25
CA GLY A 9 10.07 -14.94 -1.52
C GLY A 9 8.94 -13.95 -1.83
N ALA A 10 8.61 -13.13 -0.83
CA ALA A 10 7.64 -12.05 -0.96
C ALA A 10 8.27 -10.70 -0.63
N ASN A 11 7.94 -9.67 -1.41
CA ASN A 11 8.23 -8.27 -1.13
C ASN A 11 6.94 -7.54 -0.78
N VAL A 12 6.98 -6.81 0.33
CA VAL A 12 5.87 -5.95 0.76
C VAL A 12 6.28 -4.50 0.53
N ILE A 13 5.49 -3.80 -0.28
CA ILE A 13 5.64 -2.36 -0.50
C ILE A 13 4.44 -1.68 0.17
N TYR A 14 4.73 -0.78 1.09
CA TYR A 14 3.73 0.03 1.78
C TYR A 14 3.90 1.47 1.32
N ASP A 15 2.95 1.96 0.50
CA ASP A 15 3.11 3.25 -0.18
C ASP A 15 1.85 4.14 -0.11
N PHE A 16 2.08 5.45 -0.13
CA PHE A 16 1.09 6.51 -0.07
C PHE A 16 0.50 6.74 -1.46
N ARG A 17 -0.81 6.51 -1.64
CA ARG A 17 -1.51 6.74 -2.92
C ARG A 17 -1.83 8.21 -3.18
N LEU A 18 -1.89 9.03 -2.12
CA LEU A 18 -2.11 10.46 -2.23
C LEU A 18 -0.75 11.15 -2.24
N SER A 19 -0.42 11.76 -3.39
CA SER A 19 0.66 12.73 -3.48
C SER A 19 0.50 13.73 -2.34
N HIS A 20 1.54 13.89 -1.52
CA HIS A 20 1.49 14.86 -0.45
C HIS A 20 1.28 16.24 -1.10
N PRO A 21 0.22 16.99 -0.78
CA PRO A 21 -0.07 18.26 -1.47
C PRO A 21 1.04 19.29 -1.32
N ARG A 22 1.94 19.10 -0.35
CA ARG A 22 3.11 19.94 -0.08
C ARG A 22 4.44 19.36 -0.58
N ASN A 23 4.45 18.21 -1.24
CA ASN A 23 5.67 17.63 -1.82
C ASN A 23 5.41 17.17 -3.27
N SER A 24 5.75 18.03 -4.22
CA SER A 24 5.64 17.76 -5.66
C SER A 24 6.56 16.64 -6.15
N ASN A 25 7.57 16.24 -5.36
CA ASN A 25 8.46 15.12 -5.70
C ASN A 25 7.88 13.76 -5.28
N ALA A 26 6.75 13.73 -4.57
CA ALA A 26 6.06 12.48 -4.22
C ALA A 26 5.29 11.95 -5.44
N VAL A 27 5.98 11.16 -6.27
CA VAL A 27 5.37 10.47 -7.41
C VAL A 27 4.55 9.30 -6.90
N ARG A 28 3.26 9.26 -7.28
CA ARG A 28 2.37 8.16 -6.93
C ARG A 28 2.80 6.90 -7.69
N ILE A 29 3.31 5.90 -6.98
CA ILE A 29 3.60 4.60 -7.58
C ILE A 29 2.28 3.84 -7.77
N GLY A 30 1.86 3.75 -9.03
CA GLY A 30 0.69 3.00 -9.43
C GLY A 30 1.00 1.52 -9.65
N GLU A 31 -0.03 0.69 -9.65
CA GLU A 31 0.08 -0.74 -9.95
C GLU A 31 0.82 -1.02 -11.27
N ARG A 32 0.57 -0.21 -12.31
CA ARG A 32 1.24 -0.33 -13.62
C ARG A 32 2.76 -0.16 -13.52
N GLU A 33 3.20 0.74 -12.66
CA GLU A 33 4.62 1.04 -12.48
C GLU A 33 5.32 -0.08 -11.72
N ILE A 34 4.66 -0.62 -10.69
CA ILE A 34 5.16 -1.80 -9.97
C ILE A 34 5.24 -3.01 -10.91
N ARG A 35 4.20 -3.27 -11.73
CA ARG A 35 4.23 -4.35 -12.74
C ARG A 35 5.36 -4.16 -13.76
N ARG A 36 5.66 -2.91 -14.14
CA ARG A 36 6.78 -2.58 -15.04
C ARG A 36 8.14 -2.80 -14.38
N LEU A 37 8.27 -2.46 -13.09
CA LEU A 37 9.52 -2.62 -12.33
C LEU A 37 9.84 -4.08 -12.00
N PHE A 38 8.80 -4.90 -11.79
CA PHE A 38 8.88 -6.30 -11.40
C PHE A 38 8.06 -7.21 -12.34
N PRO A 39 8.47 -7.33 -13.60
CA PRO A 39 7.81 -8.23 -14.55
C PRO A 39 7.95 -9.68 -14.08
N GLY A 40 6.85 -10.44 -14.11
CA GLY A 40 6.84 -11.87 -13.75
C GLY A 40 6.56 -12.20 -12.28
N MET A 41 6.33 -11.21 -11.41
CA MET A 41 5.89 -11.45 -10.03
C MET A 41 4.37 -11.27 -9.91
N ALA A 42 3.74 -12.11 -9.08
CA ALA A 42 2.33 -11.98 -8.76
C ALA A 42 2.12 -10.75 -7.84
N LEU A 43 1.37 -9.77 -8.34
CA LEU A 43 1.08 -8.53 -7.62
C LEU A 43 -0.33 -8.56 -7.03
N THR A 44 -0.42 -8.50 -5.70
CA THR A 44 -1.67 -8.30 -4.97
C THR A 44 -1.67 -6.92 -4.32
N MET A 45 -2.72 -6.15 -4.52
CA MET A 45 -2.87 -4.84 -3.91
C MET A 45 -4.06 -4.82 -2.95
N ARG A 46 -3.87 -4.27 -1.74
CA ARG A 46 -4.96 -3.94 -0.82
C ARG A 46 -4.83 -2.52 -0.29
N ARG A 47 -5.97 -1.83 -0.14
CA ARG A 47 -6.04 -0.55 0.58
C ARG A 47 -6.32 -0.86 2.04
N VAL A 48 -5.37 -0.49 2.90
CA VAL A 48 -5.38 -0.94 4.29
C VAL A 48 -5.59 0.24 5.22
N THR A 49 -4.73 1.26 5.14
CA THR A 49 -4.67 2.30 6.18
C THR A 49 -5.57 3.48 5.89
N LEU A 50 -6.33 3.87 6.91
CA LEU A 50 -7.02 5.17 6.98
C LEU A 50 -6.03 6.33 6.75
N ALA A 51 -6.51 7.42 6.18
CA ALA A 51 -5.72 8.63 5.97
C ALA A 51 -4.94 9.00 7.26
N PRO A 52 -3.60 9.12 7.23
CA PRO A 52 -2.81 9.38 8.44
C PRO A 52 -3.25 10.59 9.24
N PRO A 53 -3.70 11.72 8.63
CA PRO A 53 -4.25 12.83 9.40
C PRO A 53 -5.48 12.43 10.21
N LEU A 54 -6.42 11.66 9.63
CA LEU A 54 -7.59 11.17 10.34
C LEU A 54 -7.23 10.11 11.38
N ALA A 55 -6.36 9.16 11.04
CA ALA A 55 -5.91 8.14 11.98
C ALA A 55 -5.23 8.78 13.20
N ARG A 56 -4.37 9.78 13.01
CA ARG A 56 -3.70 10.49 14.10
C ARG A 56 -4.64 11.34 14.95
N ALA A 57 -5.69 11.90 14.35
CA ALA A 57 -6.68 12.69 15.10
C ALA A 57 -7.64 11.80 15.91
N ILE A 58 -8.05 10.66 15.34
CA ILE A 58 -9.15 9.85 15.89
C ILE A 58 -8.63 8.70 16.75
N ALA A 59 -7.52 8.04 16.39
CA ALA A 59 -7.02 6.89 17.14
C ALA A 59 -6.70 7.17 18.63
N PRO A 60 -6.17 8.34 19.02
CA PRO A 60 -5.95 8.65 20.44
C PRO A 60 -7.24 8.86 21.25
N VAL A 61 -8.32 9.30 20.60
CA VAL A 61 -9.60 9.61 21.25
C VAL A 61 -10.52 8.38 21.27
N SER A 62 -10.58 7.66 20.15
CA SER A 62 -11.38 6.45 20.00
C SER A 62 -10.76 5.53 18.94
N PRO A 63 -9.97 4.53 19.36
CA PRO A 63 -9.42 3.51 18.47
C PRO A 63 -10.51 2.76 17.69
N TRP A 64 -11.66 2.55 18.32
CA TRP A 64 -12.79 1.83 17.72
C TRP A 64 -13.45 2.63 16.59
N LEU A 65 -13.57 3.95 16.75
CA LEU A 65 -14.05 4.84 15.70
C LEU A 65 -13.08 4.89 14.52
N ALA A 66 -11.77 4.98 14.80
CA ALA A 66 -10.74 4.92 13.75
C ALA A 66 -10.82 3.61 12.94
N TYR A 67 -10.96 2.46 13.62
CA TYR A 67 -11.15 1.15 13.00
C TYR A 67 -12.43 1.08 12.15
N THR A 68 -13.53 1.60 12.68
CA THR A 68 -14.82 1.59 11.98
C THR A 68 -14.78 2.45 10.73
N LEU A 69 -14.17 3.64 10.80
CA LEU A 69 -13.98 4.51 9.63
C LEU A 69 -13.06 3.87 8.58
N GLU A 70 -11.99 3.19 9.02
CA GLU A 70 -11.11 2.45 8.12
C GLU A 70 -11.88 1.34 7.39
N ARG A 71 -12.73 0.59 8.10
CA ARG A 71 -13.54 -0.48 7.49
C ARG A 71 -14.67 0.05 6.61
N ALA A 72 -15.44 1.02 7.10
CA ALA A 72 -16.67 1.49 6.46
C ALA A 72 -16.40 2.38 5.24
N LEU A 73 -15.31 3.15 5.24
CA LEU A 73 -15.04 4.16 4.23
C LEU A 73 -13.78 3.83 3.42
N PRO A 74 -13.88 2.98 2.37
CA PRO A 74 -12.73 2.60 1.54
C PRO A 74 -12.12 3.77 0.75
N PHE A 75 -12.83 4.90 0.66
CA PHE A 75 -12.31 6.14 0.08
C PHE A 75 -11.34 6.88 1.00
N LEU A 76 -11.48 6.74 2.33
CA LEU A 76 -10.56 7.33 3.30
C LEU A 76 -9.25 6.54 3.42
N ARG A 77 -9.14 5.39 2.74
CA ARG A 77 -7.91 4.61 2.74
C ARG A 77 -6.93 5.19 1.73
N THR A 78 -5.92 5.88 2.25
CA THR A 78 -4.94 6.59 1.41
C THR A 78 -3.64 5.80 1.23
N HIS A 79 -3.50 4.67 1.92
CA HIS A 79 -2.35 3.79 1.81
C HIS A 79 -2.70 2.52 1.10
N ALA A 80 -1.80 2.12 0.22
CA ALA A 80 -1.84 0.86 -0.46
C ALA A 80 -0.71 -0.03 0.06
N LEU A 81 -1.06 -1.27 0.36
CA LEU A 81 -0.11 -2.34 0.55
C LEU A 81 -0.09 -3.15 -0.74
N TYR A 82 1.10 -3.27 -1.32
CA TYR A 82 1.37 -4.10 -2.47
C TYR A 82 2.20 -5.28 -2.01
N LEU A 83 1.70 -6.49 -2.25
CA LEU A 83 2.40 -7.74 -2.02
C LEU A 83 2.84 -8.27 -3.39
N LEU A 84 4.15 -8.36 -3.56
CA LEU A 84 4.80 -8.97 -4.70
C LEU A 84 5.31 -10.34 -4.29
N GLN A 85 4.87 -11.39 -4.96
CA GLN A 85 5.34 -12.76 -4.71
C GLN A 85 6.07 -13.26 -5.96
N ALA A 86 7.24 -13.86 -5.75
CA ALA A 86 7.87 -14.66 -6.78
C ALA A 86 6.94 -15.81 -7.13
N ASP A 87 6.81 -16.14 -8.42
CA ASP A 87 5.97 -17.24 -8.84
C ASP A 87 6.47 -18.54 -8.19
N LYS A 88 5.54 -19.37 -7.73
CA LYS A 88 5.87 -20.70 -7.26
C LYS A 88 6.19 -21.51 -8.50
N GLU A 89 7.47 -21.65 -8.82
CA GLU A 89 7.91 -22.59 -9.85
C GLU A 89 7.33 -23.96 -9.46
N LYS A 90 6.41 -24.44 -10.28
CA LYS A 90 5.54 -25.58 -9.99
C LYS A 90 6.22 -26.89 -10.38
#